data_AF-A0A6N2BCW0-F1
#
_entry.id   AF-A0A6N2BCW0-F1
#
_cell.length_a   1.000
_cell.length_b   1.000
_cell.length_c   1.000
_cell.angle_alpha   90.00
_cell.angle_beta   90.00
_cell.angle_gamma   90.00
#
_symmetry.space_group_name_H-M   'P 1'
#
loop_
_entity.id
_entity.type
_entity.pdbx_description
1 polymer ?
#
loop_
_entity_poly.entity_id
_entity_poly.type
_entity_poly.pdbx_seq_one_letter_code
_entity_poly.pdbx_strand_id
1 'polypeptide(L)'
;IGLINMKVWNRAAIAKLCWDLANKEDKLWIKWVHTYYIKGQREWQRRKQASWMIQKIMSAQQSVEQVQQQQRKNKGVIRQLYEYMKGVQQKPEWNSLMFNNAARPKAYFTMWIMLNQRLMTVDRLAQ
;
A
#
# COMPACT_ATOMS: atom_id res chain seq x y z
N ILE A 1 -13.36 -3.62 10.69
CA ILE A 1 -13.22 -2.58 9.68
C ILE A 1 -12.16 -3.17 8.78
N GLY A 2 -12.46 -3.38 7.50
CA GLY A 2 -11.45 -3.71 6.49
C GLY A 2 -10.50 -2.53 6.31
N LEU A 3 -9.83 -2.14 7.40
CA LEU A 3 -8.86 -1.06 7.46
C LEU A 3 -7.77 -1.43 6.50
N ILE A 4 -7.45 -0.49 5.62
CA ILE A 4 -6.29 -0.61 4.76
C ILE A 4 -5.10 -0.94 5.66
N ASN A 5 -4.42 -2.05 5.37
CA ASN A 5 -3.18 -2.37 6.08
C ASN A 5 -2.19 -1.24 5.81
N MET A 6 -2.05 -0.33 6.77
CA MET A 6 -1.29 0.91 6.62
C MET A 6 0.20 0.63 6.37
N LYS A 7 0.74 -0.46 6.94
CA LYS A 7 2.12 -0.88 6.69
C LYS A 7 2.31 -1.27 5.22
N VAL A 8 1.40 -2.06 4.67
CA VAL A 8 1.41 -2.46 3.25
C VAL A 8 1.15 -1.26 2.35
N TRP A 9 0.26 -0.36 2.77
CA TRP A 9 -0.07 0.83 2.00
C TRP A 9 1.13 1.80 1.92
N ASN A 10 1.81 2.05 3.04
CA ASN A 10 3.05 2.83 3.06
C ASN A 10 4.13 2.21 2.15
N ARG A 11 4.28 0.88 2.15
CA ARG A 11 5.21 0.18 1.25
C ARG A 11 4.84 0.37 -0.23
N ALA A 12 3.57 0.23 -0.58
CA ALA A 12 3.10 0.44 -1.95
C ALA A 12 3.21 1.93 -2.39
N ALA A 13 3.07 2.88 -1.47
CA ALA A 13 3.32 4.29 -1.74
C ALA A 13 4.81 4.56 -2.06
N ILE A 14 5.74 3.97 -1.29
CA ILE A 14 7.19 4.05 -1.57
C ILE A 14 7.50 3.40 -2.92
N ALA A 15 6.93 2.23 -3.21
CA ALA A 15 7.10 1.56 -4.49
C ALA A 15 6.56 2.41 -5.66
N LYS A 16 5.46 3.15 -5.47
CA LYS A 16 4.98 4.09 -6.50
C LYS A 16 5.93 5.26 -6.71
N LEU A 17 6.58 5.77 -5.66
CA LEU A 17 7.61 6.80 -5.82
C LEU A 17 8.80 6.26 -6.61
N CYS A 18 9.20 5.00 -6.37
CA CYS A 18 10.23 4.32 -7.16
C CYS A 18 9.79 4.15 -8.63
N TRP A 19 8.53 3.76 -8.86
CA TRP A 19 7.96 3.66 -10.21
C TRP A 19 7.92 5.00 -10.94
N ASP A 20 7.51 6.08 -10.26
CA ASP A 20 7.54 7.45 -10.81
C ASP A 20 8.97 7.85 -11.16
N LEU A 21 9.95 7.53 -10.30
CA LEU A 21 11.37 7.82 -10.53
C LEU A 21 11.92 7.11 -11.78
N ALA A 22 11.44 5.89 -12.08
CA ALA A 22 11.86 5.11 -13.25
C ALA A 22 11.12 5.47 -14.55
N ASN A 23 9.85 5.90 -14.47
CA ASN A 23 8.99 6.07 -15.66
C ASN A 23 8.53 7.50 -15.94
N LYS A 24 8.73 8.45 -15.03
CA LYS A 24 8.23 9.83 -15.15
C LYS A 24 9.31 10.85 -14.82
N GLU A 25 10.07 11.25 -15.83
CA GLU A 25 11.13 12.24 -15.67
C GLU A 25 10.63 13.69 -15.60
N ASP A 26 9.32 13.94 -15.73
CA ASP A 26 8.81 15.32 -15.86
C ASP A 26 8.79 16.13 -14.56
N LYS A 27 8.94 15.48 -13.39
CA LYS A 27 8.91 16.19 -12.09
C LYS A 27 10.31 16.65 -11.67
N LEU A 28 10.41 17.88 -11.18
CA LEU A 28 11.69 18.49 -10.79
C LEU A 28 12.46 17.67 -9.74
N TRP A 29 11.79 17.15 -8.71
CA TRP A 29 12.44 16.32 -7.68
C TRP A 29 12.99 15.00 -8.25
N ILE A 30 12.36 14.45 -9.30
CA ILE A 30 12.82 13.25 -10.02
C ILE A 30 14.08 13.58 -10.82
N LYS A 31 14.05 14.68 -11.59
CA LYS A 31 15.23 15.17 -12.32
C LYS A 31 16.40 15.45 -11.38
N TRP A 32 16.13 16.04 -10.21
CA TRP A 32 17.14 16.31 -9.19
C TRP A 32 17.75 15.02 -8.63
N VAL A 33 16.94 14.01 -8.34
CA VAL A 33 17.45 12.69 -7.90
C VAL A 33 18.29 12.05 -8.99
N HIS A 34 17.86 12.10 -10.25
CA HIS A 34 18.62 11.55 -11.38
C HIS A 34 19.97 12.25 -11.57
N THR A 35 20.00 13.59 -11.55
CA THR A 35 21.24 14.34 -11.74
C THR A 35 22.21 14.23 -10.57
N TYR A 36 21.72 14.09 -9.34
CA TYR A 36 22.56 14.03 -8.14
C TYR A 36 23.02 12.60 -7.79
N TYR A 37 22.11 11.62 -7.86
CA TYR A 37 22.37 10.26 -7.42
C TYR A 37 22.69 9.29 -8.56
N ILE A 38 22.10 9.45 -9.75
CA ILE A 38 22.15 8.47 -10.84
C ILE A 38 23.18 8.87 -11.91
N LYS A 39 23.45 10.17 -12.09
CA LYS A 39 24.45 10.66 -13.04
C LYS A 39 25.84 10.07 -12.74
N GLY A 40 26.33 9.25 -13.68
CA GLY A 40 27.66 8.63 -13.63
C GLY A 40 27.72 7.21 -13.05
N GLN A 41 26.59 6.58 -12.70
CA GLN A 41 26.55 5.16 -12.29
C GLN A 41 25.82 4.29 -13.32
N ARG A 42 26.30 3.05 -13.49
CA ARG A 42 25.64 2.03 -14.33
C ARG A 42 24.48 1.31 -13.63
N GLU A 43 24.41 1.40 -12.31
CA GLU A 43 23.46 0.65 -11.49
C GLU A 43 22.87 1.52 -10.38
N TRP A 44 21.65 1.20 -9.95
CA TRP A 44 20.92 1.75 -8.80
C TRP A 44 21.56 1.38 -7.45
N GLN A 45 22.88 1.51 -7.34
CA GLN A 45 23.60 1.12 -6.14
C GLN A 45 23.40 2.16 -5.03
N ARG A 46 23.12 1.63 -3.83
CA ARG A 46 22.86 2.40 -2.60
C ARG A 46 24.09 3.25 -2.24
N ARG A 47 24.09 4.54 -2.60
CA ARG A 47 25.10 5.47 -2.09
C ARG A 47 24.96 5.57 -0.57
N LYS A 48 26.05 5.32 0.17
CA LYS A 48 26.10 5.53 1.63
C LYS A 48 25.77 6.97 2.03
N GLN A 49 25.97 7.93 1.12
CA GLN A 49 25.65 9.36 1.32
C GLN A 49 24.22 9.76 0.89
N ALA A 50 23.38 8.82 0.43
CA ALA A 50 21.99 9.13 0.12
C ALA A 50 21.16 9.31 1.41
N SER A 51 20.17 10.21 1.37
CA SER A 51 19.24 10.37 2.49
C SER A 51 18.48 9.06 2.73
N TRP A 52 18.09 8.81 3.97
CA TRP A 52 17.37 7.59 4.36
C TRP A 52 16.13 7.33 3.49
N MET A 53 15.43 8.39 3.10
CA MET A 53 14.25 8.30 2.22
C MET A 53 14.60 7.80 0.81
N ILE A 54 15.67 8.32 0.21
CA ILE A 54 16.14 7.88 -1.12
C ILE A 54 16.62 6.43 -1.06
N GLN A 55 17.33 6.04 0.01
CA GLN A 55 17.74 4.65 0.21
C GLN A 55 16.54 3.70 0.32
N LYS A 56 15.45 4.13 0.96
CA LYS A 56 14.20 3.35 1.03
C LYS A 56 13.50 3.23 -0.33
N ILE A 57 13.49 4.29 -1.13
CA ILE A 57 12.91 4.27 -2.49
C ILE A 57 13.72 3.34 -3.40
N MET A 58 15.05 3.45 -3.39
CA MET A 58 15.92 2.56 -4.17
C MET A 58 15.77 1.09 -3.77
N SER A 59 15.62 0.80 -2.47
CA SER A 59 15.42 -0.57 -2.00
C SER A 59 14.05 -1.16 -2.39
N ALA A 60 13.07 -0.33 -2.77
CA ALA A 60 11.75 -0.77 -3.21
C ALA A 60 11.70 -1.16 -4.69
N GLN A 61 12.79 -0.96 -5.44
CA GLN A 61 12.88 -1.23 -6.88
C GLN A 61 12.55 -2.70 -7.23
N GLN A 62 13.06 -3.66 -6.45
CA GLN A 62 12.78 -5.09 -6.65
C GLN A 62 11.28 -5.42 -6.59
N SER A 63 10.52 -4.71 -5.74
CA SER A 63 9.06 -4.89 -5.65
C SER A 63 8.31 -4.27 -6.84
N VAL A 64 8.90 -3.25 -7.47
CA VAL A 64 8.31 -2.59 -8.66
C VAL A 64 8.54 -3.42 -9.91
N GLU A 65 9.74 -3.99 -10.08
CA GLU A 65 10.10 -4.85 -11.22
C GLU A 65 9.17 -6.07 -11.35
N GLN A 66 8.80 -6.69 -10.23
CA GLN A 66 7.85 -7.81 -10.22
C GLN A 66 6.43 -7.41 -10.63
N VAL A 67 5.99 -6.19 -10.30
CA VAL A 67 4.65 -5.70 -10.65
C VAL A 67 4.57 -5.17 -12.09
N GLN A 68 5.70 -4.70 -12.65
CA GLN A 68 5.80 -4.24 -14.02
C GLN A 68 5.52 -5.37 -15.04
N GLN A 69 5.85 -6.63 -14.71
CA GLN A 69 5.53 -7.80 -15.54
C GLN A 69 4.03 -8.11 -15.60
N GLN A 70 3.23 -7.62 -14.63
CA GLN A 70 1.82 -7.96 -14.48
C GLN A 70 0.88 -6.78 -14.78
N GLN A 71 1.31 -5.83 -15.62
CA GLN A 71 0.49 -4.67 -15.96
C GLN A 71 -0.84 -5.06 -16.61
N ARG A 72 -1.92 -4.92 -15.85
CA ARG A 72 -3.30 -4.92 -16.36
C ARG A 72 -3.67 -3.49 -16.78
N LYS A 73 -3.97 -3.31 -18.06
CA LYS A 73 -3.99 -2.03 -18.80
C LYS A 73 -4.81 -0.85 -18.26
N ASN A 74 -5.59 -0.94 -17.17
CA ASN A 74 -6.54 0.13 -16.80
C ASN A 74 -6.68 0.43 -15.28
N LYS A 75 -5.77 -0.02 -14.40
CA LYS A 75 -5.84 0.29 -12.96
C LYS A 75 -4.66 1.15 -12.51
N GLY A 76 -4.89 2.06 -11.56
CA GLY A 76 -3.84 2.91 -11.01
C GLY A 76 -2.70 2.11 -10.38
N VAL A 77 -1.45 2.51 -10.66
CA VAL A 77 -0.20 1.80 -10.27
C VAL A 77 -0.13 1.51 -8.77
N ILE A 78 -0.52 2.46 -7.93
CA ILE A 78 -0.60 2.30 -6.46
C ILE A 78 -1.48 1.12 -6.04
N ARG A 79 -2.64 0.99 -6.69
CA ARG A 79 -3.63 -0.02 -6.31
C ARG A 79 -3.12 -1.40 -6.71
N GLN A 80 -2.46 -1.51 -7.85
CA GLN A 80 -1.82 -2.75 -8.29
C GLN A 80 -0.69 -3.16 -7.34
N LEU A 81 0.20 -2.23 -6.98
CA LEU A 81 1.27 -2.46 -6.00
C LEU A 81 0.69 -2.91 -4.65
N TYR A 82 -0.38 -2.25 -4.19
CA TYR A 82 -1.03 -2.60 -2.94
C TYR A 82 -1.69 -3.99 -3.00
N GLU A 83 -2.44 -4.29 -4.05
CA GLU A 83 -3.07 -5.61 -4.27
C GLU A 83 -2.01 -6.72 -4.36
N TYR A 84 -0.89 -6.47 -5.04
CA TYR A 84 0.24 -7.39 -5.13
C TYR A 84 0.87 -7.66 -3.76
N MET A 85 1.22 -6.60 -3.02
CA MET A 85 1.86 -6.73 -1.71
C MET A 85 0.94 -7.30 -0.63
N LYS A 86 -0.38 -7.12 -0.78
CA LYS A 86 -1.39 -7.67 0.13
C LYS A 86 -1.65 -9.16 -0.13
N GLY A 87 -1.37 -9.65 -1.34
CA GLY A 87 -1.61 -11.03 -1.76
C GLY A 87 -3.10 -11.35 -1.98
N VAL A 88 -3.39 -12.60 -2.32
CA VAL A 88 -4.78 -13.10 -2.43
C VAL A 88 -5.36 -13.21 -1.03
N GLN A 89 -6.35 -12.37 -0.74
CA GLN A 89 -7.13 -12.44 0.49
C GLN A 89 -8.56 -12.77 0.12
N GLN A 90 -9.17 -13.71 0.83
CA GLN A 90 -10.60 -13.90 0.74
C GLN A 90 -11.28 -12.61 1.14
N LYS A 91 -12.12 -12.10 0.26
CA LYS A 91 -12.93 -10.93 0.56
C LYS A 91 -13.91 -11.36 1.65
N PRO A 92 -13.84 -10.82 2.87
CA PRO A 92 -14.72 -11.28 3.94
C PRO A 92 -16.18 -11.06 3.54
N GLU A 93 -17.04 -12.04 3.80
CA GLU A 93 -18.47 -11.99 3.46
C GLU A 93 -19.17 -10.77 4.04
N TRP A 94 -18.74 -10.31 5.21
CA TRP A 94 -19.29 -9.13 5.88
C TRP A 94 -18.93 -7.79 5.23
N ASN A 95 -18.15 -7.74 4.15
CA ASN A 95 -17.75 -6.47 3.53
C ASN A 95 -18.95 -5.63 3.06
N SER A 96 -20.01 -6.24 2.54
CA SER A 96 -21.24 -5.54 2.14
C SER A 96 -22.05 -5.05 3.33
N LEU A 97 -22.01 -5.77 4.45
CA LEU A 97 -22.68 -5.37 5.68
C LEU A 97 -22.02 -4.13 6.30
N MET A 98 -20.69 -4.03 6.16
CA MET A 98 -19.88 -2.93 6.68
C MET A 98 -19.74 -1.73 5.74
N PHE A 99 -19.67 -1.96 4.43
CA PHE A 99 -19.38 -0.93 3.44
C PHE A 99 -20.47 -0.94 2.37
N ASN A 100 -20.89 0.25 1.94
CA ASN A 100 -21.99 0.45 0.99
C ASN A 100 -23.39 0.11 1.54
N ASN A 101 -23.60 0.38 2.82
CA ASN A 101 -24.90 0.30 3.49
C ASN A 101 -25.38 1.74 3.82
N ALA A 102 -26.69 1.95 4.00
CA ALA A 102 -27.26 3.24 4.43
C ALA A 102 -27.38 3.36 5.97
N ALA A 103 -26.81 2.39 6.71
CA ALA A 103 -26.86 2.35 8.16
C ALA A 103 -26.13 3.53 8.82
N ARG A 104 -26.52 3.85 10.06
CA ARG A 104 -25.90 4.93 10.84
C ARG A 104 -24.48 4.55 11.29
N PRO A 105 -23.54 5.49 11.46
CA PRO A 105 -22.19 5.27 12.02
C PRO A 105 -22.16 4.37 13.27
N LYS A 106 -23.11 4.58 14.19
CA LYS A 106 -23.26 3.78 15.42
C LYS A 106 -23.54 2.30 15.13
N ALA A 107 -24.38 2.01 14.13
CA ALA A 107 -24.72 0.64 13.75
C ALA A 107 -23.51 -0.11 13.15
N TYR A 108 -22.68 0.57 12.33
CA TYR A 108 -21.43 -0.01 11.85
C TYR A 108 -20.47 -0.36 12.97
N PHE A 109 -20.33 0.53 13.94
CA PHE A 109 -19.46 0.31 15.07
C PHE A 109 -19.92 -0.89 15.92
N THR A 110 -21.20 -0.95 16.26
CA THR A 110 -21.79 -2.08 17.02
C THR A 110 -21.67 -3.39 16.26
N MET A 111 -22.00 -3.40 14.96
CA MET A 111 -21.87 -4.59 14.12
C MET A 111 -20.42 -5.05 13.98
N TRP A 112 -19.46 -4.11 14.00
CA TRP A 112 -18.04 -4.45 13.91
C TRP A 112 -17.54 -5.13 15.17
N ILE A 113 -17.94 -4.61 16.32
CA ILE A 113 -17.68 -5.21 17.62
C ILE A 113 -18.31 -6.61 17.69
N MET A 114 -19.54 -6.77 17.19
CA MET A 114 -20.23 -8.06 17.12
C MET A 114 -19.47 -9.08 16.26
N LEU A 115 -19.10 -8.70 15.02
CA LEU A 115 -18.36 -9.57 14.09
C LEU A 115 -16.97 -9.96 14.58
N ASN A 116 -16.36 -9.16 15.45
CA ASN A 116 -15.05 -9.47 16.05
C ASN A 116 -15.19 -10.21 17.38
N GLN A 117 -16.40 -10.64 17.75
CA GLN A 117 -16.67 -11.24 19.05
C GLN A 117 -16.07 -10.39 20.17
N ARG A 118 -16.34 -9.09 20.15
CA ARG A 118 -15.94 -8.13 21.20
C ARG A 118 -17.14 -7.45 21.85
N LEU A 119 -18.35 -7.81 21.43
CA LEU A 119 -19.57 -7.29 22.03
C LEU A 119 -19.76 -7.97 23.37
N MET A 120 -20.03 -7.18 24.41
CA MET A 120 -20.44 -7.69 25.70
C MET A 120 -21.89 -8.14 25.58
N THR A 121 -22.07 -9.44 25.37
CA THR A 121 -23.37 -10.12 25.44
C THR A 121 -23.46 -10.86 26.77
N VAL A 122 -24.68 -11.10 27.26
CA VAL A 122 -24.92 -11.77 28.53
C VAL A 122 -24.22 -13.15 28.57
N ASP A 123 -24.20 -13.86 27.43
CA ASP A 123 -23.53 -15.16 27.29
C ASP A 123 -22.02 -15.15 27.57
N ARG A 124 -21.35 -13.99 27.45
CA ARG A 124 -19.91 -13.86 27.71
C ARG A 124 -19.58 -13.45 29.15
N LEU A 125 -20.56 -12.92 29.87
CA LEU A 125 -20.44 -12.65 31.31
C LEU A 125 -20.60 -13.93 32.13
N ALA A 126 -21.22 -14.96 31.55
CA ALA A 126 -21.46 -16.25 32.17
C ALA A 126 -20.31 -17.27 31.99
N GLN A 127 -19.19 -16.87 31.39
CA GLN A 127 -18.07 -17.73 31.02
C GLN A 127 -16.82 -17.45 31.85
#